data_AF-A0A2V5SXP1-F1
#
_entry.id   AF-A0A2V5SXP1-F1
#
_cell.length_a   1.000
_cell.length_b   1.000
_cell.length_c   1.000
_cell.angle_alpha   90.00
_cell.angle_beta   90.00
_cell.angle_gamma   90.00
#
_symmetry.space_group_name_H-M   'P 1'
#
loop_
_entity.id
_entity.type
_entity.pdbx_description
1 polymer ?
#
loop_
_entity_poly.entity_id
_entity_poly.type
_entity_poly.pdbx_seq_one_letter_code
_entity_poly.pdbx_strand_id
1 'polypeptide(L)'
;MKAIKAYGGLEKWGGPDMAPHYASAWAWTGNAPFKWGKQVASHLGGICNPMVVVWPKRMKDKGGLRSQFIHCTDVAPTILEAAGLPEPKEVNGVPQIPMHGVSFLSTFDDANAPSRHTQQYFEILGNRAMYKDGWIACWRLDRIP
;
A
#
# COMPACT_ATOMS: atom_id res chain seq x y z
N MET A 1 8.29 -33.79 7.43
CA MET A 1 7.94 -34.67 6.29
C MET A 1 6.78 -35.65 6.55
N LYS A 2 6.56 -36.17 7.77
CA LYS A 2 5.43 -37.10 8.03
C LYS A 2 4.06 -36.47 7.74
N ALA A 3 3.83 -35.23 8.16
CA ALA A 3 2.57 -34.50 7.89
C ALA A 3 2.31 -34.35 6.37
N ILE A 4 3.29 -33.87 5.60
CA ILE A 4 3.14 -33.70 4.14
C ILE A 4 2.80 -35.03 3.44
N LYS A 5 3.45 -36.13 3.83
CA LYS A 5 3.16 -37.47 3.25
C LYS A 5 1.75 -37.97 3.61
N ALA A 6 1.24 -37.67 4.80
CA ALA A 6 -0.11 -38.07 5.23
C ALA A 6 -1.22 -37.44 4.39
N TYR A 7 -0.95 -36.29 3.75
CA TYR A 7 -1.90 -35.58 2.89
C TYR A 7 -1.55 -35.69 1.40
N GLY A 8 -0.85 -36.75 0.98
CA GLY A 8 -0.56 -37.02 -0.44
C GLY A 8 0.71 -36.38 -1.00
N GLY A 9 1.58 -35.85 -0.14
CA GLY A 9 2.94 -35.47 -0.53
C GLY A 9 3.02 -34.16 -1.34
N LEU A 10 4.11 -34.00 -2.10
CA LEU A 10 4.31 -32.84 -2.96
C LEU A 10 3.25 -32.72 -4.06
N GLU A 11 2.70 -33.84 -4.53
CA GLU A 11 1.64 -33.87 -5.57
C GLU A 11 0.36 -33.17 -5.13
N LYS A 12 0.11 -33.07 -3.82
CA LYS A 12 -1.06 -32.38 -3.26
C LYS A 12 -0.74 -30.97 -2.75
N TRP A 13 0.50 -30.52 -2.90
CA TRP A 13 0.93 -29.20 -2.46
C TRP A 13 0.19 -28.09 -3.24
N GLY A 14 -0.51 -27.21 -2.53
CA GLY A 14 -1.35 -26.16 -3.13
C GLY A 14 -2.78 -26.59 -3.47
N GLY A 15 -3.15 -27.86 -3.20
CA GLY A 15 -4.52 -28.33 -3.26
C GLY A 15 -5.38 -27.87 -2.07
N PRO A 16 -6.71 -28.11 -2.09
CA PRO A 16 -7.64 -27.62 -1.08
C PRO A 16 -7.40 -28.21 0.33
N ASP A 17 -6.72 -29.36 0.41
CA ASP A 17 -6.44 -30.06 1.67
C ASP A 17 -5.15 -29.57 2.36
N MET A 18 -4.46 -28.58 1.79
CA MET A 18 -3.21 -28.03 2.32
C MET A 18 -3.24 -26.51 2.40
N ALA A 19 -2.71 -25.95 3.50
CA ALA A 19 -2.54 -24.50 3.70
C ALA A 19 -1.07 -24.15 4.00
N PRO A 20 -0.14 -24.33 3.04
CA PRO A 20 1.27 -24.04 3.27
C PRO A 20 1.52 -22.53 3.28
N HIS A 21 2.40 -22.08 4.19
CA HIS A 21 3.07 -20.79 4.06
C HIS A 21 4.36 -20.95 3.25
N TYR A 22 4.68 -19.96 2.42
CA TYR A 22 6.00 -19.85 1.79
C TYR A 22 7.08 -19.37 2.78
N ALA A 23 8.33 -19.71 2.51
CA ALA A 23 9.45 -19.32 3.37
C ALA A 23 9.62 -17.78 3.40
N SER A 24 10.03 -17.25 4.55
CA SER A 24 10.24 -15.81 4.76
C SER A 24 11.25 -15.19 3.79
N ALA A 25 12.23 -15.96 3.33
CA ALA A 25 13.19 -15.53 2.31
C ALA A 25 12.50 -15.13 1.00
N TRP A 26 11.53 -15.92 0.51
CA TRP A 26 10.76 -15.59 -0.69
C TRP A 26 9.90 -14.33 -0.50
N ALA A 27 9.28 -14.19 0.67
CA ALA A 27 8.52 -13.00 1.01
C ALA A 27 9.41 -11.75 0.99
N TRP A 28 10.62 -11.84 1.52
CA TRP A 28 11.56 -10.72 1.55
C TRP A 28 12.13 -10.40 0.15
N THR A 29 12.40 -11.42 -0.67
CA THR A 29 12.80 -11.23 -2.07
C THR A 29 11.74 -10.44 -2.86
N GLY A 30 10.45 -10.70 -2.61
CA GLY A 30 9.35 -9.96 -3.23
C GLY A 30 9.32 -8.46 -2.89
N ASN A 31 9.95 -8.05 -1.79
CA ASN A 31 10.04 -6.65 -1.37
C ASN A 31 11.31 -5.95 -1.86
N ALA A 32 12.24 -6.66 -2.50
CA ALA A 32 13.48 -6.06 -2.97
C ALA A 32 13.19 -4.90 -3.95
N PRO A 33 13.92 -3.76 -3.83
CA PRO A 33 15.13 -3.55 -3.03
C PRO A 33 14.87 -3.08 -1.58
N PHE A 34 13.62 -3.05 -1.12
CA PHE A 34 13.27 -2.51 0.18
C PHE A 34 13.50 -3.48 1.34
N LYS A 35 13.80 -2.93 2.52
CA LYS A 35 14.00 -3.70 3.75
C LYS A 35 12.67 -4.13 4.35
N TRP A 36 12.68 -5.32 4.97
CA TRP A 36 11.58 -5.93 5.72
C TRP A 36 10.33 -6.26 4.89
N GLY A 37 9.23 -6.57 5.58
CA GLY A 37 7.98 -7.00 4.98
C GLY A 37 6.78 -6.71 5.86
N LYS A 38 5.67 -7.41 5.60
CA LYS A 38 4.38 -7.27 6.29
C LYS A 38 4.56 -7.18 7.81
N GLN A 39 3.78 -6.28 8.44
CA GLN A 39 3.84 -5.85 9.85
C GLN A 39 4.98 -4.89 10.22
N VAL A 40 6.04 -4.77 9.42
CA VAL A 40 7.12 -3.80 9.68
C VAL A 40 6.79 -2.47 9.01
N ALA A 41 5.80 -1.75 9.56
CA ALA A 41 5.30 -0.49 9.01
C ALA A 41 6.33 0.65 8.99
N SER A 42 7.48 0.46 9.63
CA SER A 42 8.57 1.43 9.64
C SER A 42 9.45 1.41 8.39
N HIS A 43 9.29 0.45 7.48
CA HIS A 43 10.14 0.30 6.31
C HIS A 43 9.34 0.02 5.04
N LEU A 44 9.88 0.48 3.91
CA LEU A 44 9.21 0.41 2.60
C LEU A 44 8.80 -1.00 2.18
N GLY A 45 9.51 -2.06 2.57
CA GLY A 45 9.08 -3.43 2.24
C GLY A 45 7.79 -3.85 2.95
N GLY A 46 7.42 -3.17 4.04
CA GLY A 46 6.15 -3.39 4.74
C GLY A 46 5.01 -2.47 4.31
N ILE A 47 5.29 -1.38 3.58
CA ILE A 47 4.31 -0.31 3.29
C ILE A 47 4.22 0.12 1.82
N CYS A 48 5.19 -0.23 0.97
CA CYS A 48 5.19 0.11 -0.44
C CYS A 48 4.56 -1.03 -1.24
N ASN A 49 3.42 -0.76 -1.87
CA ASN A 49 2.71 -1.70 -2.74
C ASN A 49 2.60 -1.09 -4.14
N PRO A 50 2.73 -1.89 -5.21
CA PRO A 50 2.52 -1.40 -6.56
C PRO A 50 1.05 -1.02 -6.76
N MET A 51 0.82 0.11 -7.42
CA MET A 51 -0.50 0.56 -7.83
C MET A 51 -0.49 0.84 -9.34
N VAL A 52 -1.52 0.37 -10.04
CA VAL A 52 -1.75 0.65 -11.46
C VAL A 52 -3.12 1.30 -11.59
N VAL A 53 -3.16 2.44 -12.29
CA VAL A 53 -4.41 3.15 -12.60
C VAL A 53 -4.55 3.24 -14.11
N VAL A 54 -5.75 2.94 -14.61
CA VAL A 54 -6.08 2.99 -16.04
C VAL A 54 -7.38 3.75 -16.21
N TRP A 55 -7.33 4.87 -16.94
CA TRP A 55 -8.52 5.64 -17.27
C TRP A 55 -8.43 6.25 -18.68
N PRO A 56 -8.73 5.48 -19.75
CA PRO A 56 -8.48 5.90 -21.14
C PRO A 56 -9.24 7.16 -21.57
N LYS A 57 -10.38 7.44 -20.93
CA LYS A 57 -11.15 8.66 -21.21
C LYS A 57 -10.44 9.93 -20.69
N ARG A 58 -9.64 9.84 -19.63
CA ARG A 58 -8.93 10.97 -19.02
C ARG A 58 -7.43 10.95 -19.32
N MET A 59 -6.75 9.84 -19.05
CA MET A 59 -5.33 9.67 -19.30
C MET A 59 -5.09 9.53 -20.81
N LYS A 60 -4.39 10.51 -21.40
CA LYS A 60 -4.09 10.56 -22.85
C LYS A 60 -2.64 10.23 -23.20
N ASP A 61 -1.79 10.08 -22.19
CA ASP A 61 -0.42 9.64 -22.41
C ASP A 61 -0.38 8.15 -22.79
N LYS A 62 0.82 7.67 -23.13
CA LYS A 62 1.05 6.25 -23.47
C LYS A 62 1.20 5.37 -22.21
N GLY A 63 0.83 5.88 -21.03
CA GLY A 63 1.20 5.34 -19.73
C GLY A 63 2.62 5.74 -19.30
N GLY A 64 2.93 5.50 -18.02
CA GLY A 64 4.24 5.76 -17.46
C GLY A 64 4.28 5.64 -15.95
N LEU A 65 5.48 5.68 -15.38
CA LEU A 65 5.66 5.70 -13.93
C LEU A 65 5.20 7.04 -13.34
N ARG A 66 4.59 6.99 -12.15
CA ARG A 66 4.32 8.15 -11.30
C ARG A 66 5.12 7.98 -10.01
N SER A 67 5.93 8.98 -9.67
CA SER A 67 6.85 8.93 -8.53
C SER A 67 6.36 9.78 -7.35
N GLN A 68 5.19 10.40 -7.48
CA GLN A 68 4.58 11.17 -6.39
C GLN A 68 4.32 10.26 -5.20
N PHE A 69 4.62 10.76 -4.00
CA PHE A 69 4.25 10.05 -2.79
C PHE A 69 2.74 10.10 -2.61
N ILE A 70 2.14 8.93 -2.40
CA ILE A 70 0.73 8.75 -2.10
C ILE A 70 0.59 7.73 -0.98
N HIS A 71 -0.56 7.76 -0.31
CA HIS A 71 -0.95 6.80 0.69
C HIS A 71 -2.34 6.21 0.37
N CYS A 72 -2.68 5.06 0.94
CA CYS A 72 -3.97 4.41 0.66
C CYS A 72 -5.18 5.29 1.02
N THR A 73 -5.01 6.20 1.97
CA THR A 73 -6.01 7.20 2.37
C THR A 73 -6.35 8.19 1.26
N ASP A 74 -5.49 8.34 0.25
CA ASP A 74 -5.66 9.28 -0.85
C ASP A 74 -6.61 8.77 -1.94
N VAL A 75 -6.93 7.47 -1.94
CA VAL A 75 -7.78 6.84 -2.95
C VAL A 75 -9.20 7.40 -2.90
N ALA A 76 -9.80 7.48 -1.71
CA ALA A 76 -11.16 8.00 -1.54
C ALA A 76 -11.32 9.46 -2.00
N PRO A 77 -10.52 10.44 -1.55
CA PRO A 77 -10.63 11.81 -2.05
C PRO A 77 -10.33 11.92 -3.54
N THR A 78 -9.45 11.07 -4.10
CA THR A 78 -9.21 11.02 -5.55
C THR A 78 -10.44 10.57 -6.33
N ILE A 79 -11.18 9.56 -5.84
CA ILE A 79 -12.42 9.10 -6.47
C ILE A 79 -13.51 10.17 -6.40
N LEU A 80 -13.64 10.86 -5.25
CA LEU A 80 -14.61 11.95 -5.10
C LEU A 80 -14.31 13.11 -6.05
N GLU A 81 -13.05 13.57 -6.12
CA GLU A 81 -12.64 14.62 -7.07
C GLU A 81 -12.88 14.18 -8.51
N ALA A 82 -12.55 12.93 -8.85
CA ALA A 82 -12.77 12.36 -10.18
C ALA A 82 -14.26 12.31 -10.58
N ALA A 83 -15.16 12.11 -9.61
CA ALA A 83 -16.61 12.11 -9.80
C ALA A 83 -17.24 13.51 -9.74
N GLY A 84 -16.47 14.56 -9.41
CA GLY A 84 -16.99 15.91 -9.18
C GLY A 84 -17.85 16.01 -7.92
N LEU A 85 -17.61 15.14 -6.93
CA LEU A 85 -18.34 15.09 -5.67
C LEU A 85 -17.53 15.74 -4.54
N PRO A 86 -18.20 16.45 -3.61
CA PRO A 86 -17.53 16.98 -2.42
C PRO A 86 -17.24 15.86 -1.42
N GLU A 87 -16.37 16.16 -0.46
CA GLU A 87 -16.20 15.32 0.72
C GLU A 87 -17.50 15.29 1.55
N PRO A 88 -18.02 14.11 1.92
CA PRO A 88 -19.25 13.99 2.69
C PRO A 88 -19.03 14.45 4.13
N LYS A 89 -19.86 15.37 4.61
CA LYS A 89 -19.89 15.76 6.03
C LYS A 89 -20.71 14.81 6.89
N GLU A 90 -21.65 14.09 6.26
CA GLU A 90 -22.53 13.12 6.92
C GLU A 90 -22.86 11.98 5.94
N VAL A 91 -22.95 10.76 6.44
CA VAL A 91 -23.40 9.58 5.69
C VAL A 91 -24.41 8.82 6.55
N ASN A 92 -25.63 8.64 6.05
CA ASN A 92 -26.72 7.94 6.75
C ASN A 92 -26.96 8.46 8.20
N GLY A 93 -26.93 9.79 8.40
CA GLY A 93 -27.10 10.39 9.73
C GLY A 93 -25.85 10.35 10.62
N VAL A 94 -24.71 9.86 10.12
CA VAL A 94 -23.45 9.79 10.88
C VAL A 94 -22.51 10.91 10.42
N PRO A 95 -22.16 11.88 11.28
CA PRO A 95 -21.15 12.89 10.98
C PRO A 95 -19.79 12.26 10.71
N GLN A 96 -19.10 12.74 9.67
CA GLN A 96 -17.79 12.23 9.28
C GLN A 96 -16.68 13.14 9.81
N ILE A 97 -15.54 12.54 10.16
CA ILE A 97 -14.30 13.29 10.35
C ILE A 97 -13.72 13.68 8.98
N PRO A 98 -12.91 14.74 8.90
CA PRO A 98 -12.21 15.07 7.68
C PRO A 98 -11.37 13.89 7.17
N MET A 99 -11.39 13.64 5.87
CA MET A 99 -10.52 12.68 5.23
C MET A 99 -9.06 13.09 5.47
N HIS A 100 -8.25 12.16 5.95
CA HIS A 100 -6.82 12.39 6.19
C HIS A 100 -5.99 12.39 4.90
N GLY A 101 -6.52 11.78 3.83
CA GLY A 101 -5.86 11.72 2.54
C GLY A 101 -6.12 12.97 1.69
N VAL A 102 -5.34 13.11 0.63
CA VAL A 102 -5.48 14.18 -0.36
C VAL A 102 -5.49 13.58 -1.74
N SER A 103 -6.35 14.10 -2.63
CA SER A 103 -6.45 13.56 -3.98
C SER A 103 -5.16 13.72 -4.77
N PHE A 104 -4.76 12.65 -5.47
CA PHE A 104 -3.64 12.63 -6.42
C PHE A 104 -4.09 12.74 -7.88
N LEU A 105 -5.35 13.14 -8.13
CA LEU A 105 -5.93 13.18 -9.49
C LEU A 105 -5.10 14.02 -10.48
N SER A 106 -4.42 15.08 -10.01
CA SER A 106 -3.54 15.90 -10.83
C SER A 106 -2.41 15.11 -11.51
N THR A 107 -1.99 13.99 -10.92
CA THR A 107 -0.94 13.13 -11.50
C THR A 107 -1.40 12.38 -12.75
N PHE A 108 -2.71 12.30 -13.00
CA PHE A 108 -3.25 11.61 -14.17
C PHE A 108 -3.05 12.44 -15.44
N ASP A 109 -3.10 13.77 -15.28
CA ASP A 109 -3.01 14.74 -16.36
C ASP A 109 -1.56 15.27 -16.53
N ASP A 110 -0.78 15.31 -15.44
CA ASP A 110 0.63 15.75 -15.44
C ASP A 110 1.53 14.80 -14.62
N ALA A 111 2.46 14.13 -15.31
CA ALA A 111 3.42 13.22 -14.69
C ALA A 111 4.41 13.93 -13.75
N ASN A 112 4.60 15.23 -13.89
CA ASN A 112 5.49 16.06 -13.06
C ASN A 112 4.74 16.84 -11.98
N ALA A 113 3.43 16.62 -11.82
CA ALA A 113 2.66 17.26 -10.77
C ALA A 113 3.31 17.01 -9.40
N PRO A 114 3.39 18.01 -8.51
CA PRO A 114 3.96 17.81 -7.19
C PRO A 114 3.13 16.82 -6.37
N SER A 115 3.79 16.07 -5.48
CA SER A 115 3.10 15.25 -4.49
C SER A 115 2.27 16.16 -3.58
N ARG A 116 0.95 15.97 -3.56
CA ARG A 116 0.06 16.69 -2.63
C ARG A 116 0.13 16.12 -1.21
N HIS A 117 0.44 14.82 -1.09
CA HIS A 117 0.60 14.13 0.18
C HIS A 117 2.04 14.32 0.69
N THR A 118 2.24 15.29 1.58
CA THR A 118 3.58 15.71 2.03
C THR A 118 4.02 15.04 3.33
N GLN A 119 3.11 14.41 4.08
CA GLN A 119 3.42 13.83 5.38
C GLN A 119 2.54 12.63 5.71
N GLN A 120 3.12 11.55 6.23
CA GLN A 120 2.38 10.36 6.62
C GLN A 120 3.04 9.69 7.82
N TYR A 121 2.24 9.39 8.85
CA TYR A 121 2.66 8.56 9.96
C TYR A 121 2.25 7.10 9.74
N PHE A 122 3.11 6.16 10.13
CA PHE A 122 2.89 4.73 10.04
C PHE A 122 3.14 4.09 11.40
N GLU A 123 2.27 3.19 11.84
CA GLU A 123 2.51 2.39 13.03
C GLU A 123 1.81 1.03 12.95
N ILE A 124 2.57 -0.04 13.18
CA ILE A 124 2.03 -1.37 13.46
C ILE A 124 2.88 -2.03 14.54
N LEU A 125 2.26 -2.40 15.66
CA LEU A 125 2.88 -3.16 16.75
C LEU A 125 4.19 -2.55 17.27
N GLY A 126 4.25 -1.22 17.37
CA GLY A 126 5.42 -0.45 17.79
C GLY A 126 6.41 -0.13 16.67
N ASN A 127 6.32 -0.74 15.49
CA ASN A 127 7.13 -0.35 14.33
C ASN A 127 6.58 0.95 13.75
N ARG A 128 7.36 2.03 13.79
CA ARG A 128 6.89 3.38 13.46
C ARG A 128 7.70 4.03 12.36
N ALA A 129 7.05 4.79 11.50
CA ALA A 129 7.72 5.71 10.59
C ALA A 129 6.96 7.02 10.44
N MET A 130 7.71 8.07 10.09
CA MET A 130 7.17 9.35 9.66
C MET A 130 7.78 9.71 8.32
N TYR A 131 6.95 9.79 7.29
CA TYR A 131 7.30 10.40 6.02
C TYR A 131 7.09 11.91 6.08
N LYS A 132 8.02 12.68 5.50
CA LYS A 132 7.91 14.12 5.31
C LYS A 132 8.72 14.55 4.08
N ASP A 133 8.05 15.03 3.04
CA ASP A 133 8.68 15.70 1.88
C ASP A 133 9.88 14.93 1.29
N GLY A 134 9.70 13.63 1.03
CA GLY A 134 10.73 12.75 0.48
C GLY A 134 11.62 12.07 1.54
N TRP A 135 11.58 12.50 2.79
CA TRP A 135 12.30 11.89 3.90
C TRP A 135 11.44 10.89 4.65
N ILE A 136 12.06 9.82 5.16
CA ILE A 136 11.40 8.89 6.07
C ILE A 136 12.28 8.66 7.31
N ALA A 137 11.73 8.97 8.48
CA ALA A 137 12.31 8.61 9.77
C ALA A 137 11.69 7.29 10.23
N CYS A 138 12.53 6.30 10.56
CA CYS A 138 12.09 4.93 10.83
C CYS A 138 12.56 4.48 12.21
N TRP A 139 11.68 3.79 12.95
CA TRP A 139 12.02 3.08 14.18
C TRP A 139 11.35 1.71 14.22
N ARG A 140 12.09 0.69 14.66
CA ARG A 140 11.61 -0.69 14.74
C ARG A 140 11.94 -1.25 16.13
N LEU A 141 11.05 -2.04 16.70
CA LEU A 141 11.34 -2.78 17.93
C LEU A 141 12.35 -3.89 17.66
N ASP A 142 13.27 -4.17 18.57
CA ASP A 142 14.26 -5.25 18.41
C ASP A 142 13.61 -6.63 18.24
N ARG A 143 12.40 -6.80 18.78
CA ARG A 143 11.60 -8.02 18.62
C ARG A 143 11.01 -8.09 17.21
N ILE A 144 11.59 -8.93 16.38
CA ILE A 144 11.00 -9.45 15.14
C ILE A 144 10.71 -10.91 15.43
N PRO A 145 9.53 -11.45 15.08
CA PRO A 145 9.37 -12.90 15.01
C PRO A 145 10.38 -13.52 14.03
#